data_AF-A0A0F4VB64-F1
#
_entry.id   AF-A0A0F4VB64-F1
#
_cell.length_a   1.000
_cell.length_b   1.000
_cell.length_c   1.000
_cell.angle_alpha   90.00
_cell.angle_beta   90.00
_cell.angle_gamma   90.00
#
_symmetry.space_group_name_H-M   'P 1'
#
loop_
_entity.id
_entity.type
_entity.pdbx_description
1 polymer ?
#
loop_
_entity_poly.entity_id
_entity_poly.type
_entity_poly.pdbx_seq_one_letter_code
_entity_poly.pdbx_strand_id
1 'polypeptide(L)'
;MIDFWLAAGLLLLVALSFLLIPVLRGRRAQLEEDRTALNVALYQERVAELQTQQEEGVLDAAQMDTGRAEAARELLADTEGVEAARVSRLGKPWPLLAAILVPVLGLGLYLHFGASDKVELTREFSQAPQSMEEMTRRLERAVAAQPDSAEGLYFLGRTYMAQDRPGDAAKIFERTVTLAGRQPELLGQWAQAQYFADGKKWSDKVQALTDEALKADPKEVTSLGLLGIAAFESQRYQDAIDYWNRLLVQLPPEDSSRAALQGGITRATEKLEASGGKVAQAPAAKVAALLKVRVDLAPELKAKVQPGDSVFIFARATAGPPAPLAAKRLTVADLPATVELGDADAMMPQLKLSNFPEVQLVARISRAGQPTAGEWIGRSQPLASSTTAQQTLTIDSPDK
;
A
#
# COMPACT_ATOMS: atom_id res chain seq x y z
N MET A 1 -26.53 0.01 4.97
CA MET A 1 -26.70 -1.38 5.46
C MET A 1 -28.14 -1.87 5.39
N ILE A 2 -29.13 -1.04 5.78
CA ILE A 2 -30.56 -1.38 5.72
C ILE A 2 -31.01 -1.77 4.30
N ASP A 3 -30.52 -1.08 3.26
CA ASP A 3 -30.93 -1.34 1.87
C ASP A 3 -30.59 -2.75 1.37
N PHE A 4 -29.44 -3.30 1.78
CA PHE A 4 -29.04 -4.67 1.42
C PHE A 4 -29.97 -5.69 2.07
N TRP A 5 -30.23 -5.55 3.37
CA TRP A 5 -31.13 -6.44 4.10
C TRP A 5 -32.58 -6.31 3.62
N LEU A 6 -33.02 -5.12 3.22
CA LEU A 6 -34.31 -4.90 2.58
C LEU A 6 -34.42 -5.62 1.24
N ALA A 7 -33.42 -5.47 0.36
CA ALA A 7 -33.42 -6.14 -0.94
C ALA A 7 -33.37 -7.67 -0.80
N ALA A 8 -32.51 -8.18 0.09
CA ALA A 8 -32.41 -9.60 0.39
C ALA A 8 -33.71 -10.16 0.98
N GLY A 9 -34.32 -9.45 1.93
CA GLY A 9 -35.61 -9.81 2.52
C GLY A 9 -36.75 -9.81 1.50
N LEU A 10 -36.78 -8.83 0.59
CA LEU A 10 -37.77 -8.77 -0.48
C LEU A 10 -37.65 -9.97 -1.43
N LEU A 11 -36.44 -10.30 -1.87
CA LEU A 11 -36.19 -11.46 -2.72
C LEU A 11 -36.55 -12.77 -2.02
N LEU A 12 -36.28 -12.88 -0.71
CA LEU A 12 -36.68 -14.02 0.11
C LEU A 12 -38.20 -14.17 0.15
N LEU A 13 -38.94 -13.07 0.36
CA LEU A 13 -40.40 -13.08 0.38
C LEU A 13 -40.97 -13.50 -0.98
N VAL A 14 -40.41 -13.00 -2.08
CA VAL A 14 -40.79 -13.43 -3.43
C VAL A 14 -40.55 -14.93 -3.60
N ALA A 15 -39.37 -15.44 -3.24
CA ALA A 15 -39.04 -16.86 -3.35
C ALA A 15 -39.96 -17.75 -2.47
N LEU A 16 -40.23 -17.32 -1.24
CA LEU A 16 -41.16 -18.01 -0.33
C LEU A 16 -42.60 -18.01 -0.86
N SER A 17 -43.03 -16.97 -1.56
CA SER A 17 -44.38 -16.90 -2.13
C SER A 17 -44.60 -17.99 -3.20
N PHE A 18 -43.61 -18.24 -4.06
CA PHE A 18 -43.68 -19.33 -5.06
C PHE A 18 -43.79 -20.70 -4.43
N LEU A 19 -43.23 -20.86 -3.22
CA LEU A 19 -43.21 -22.12 -2.50
C LEU A 19 -44.48 -22.32 -1.65
N LEU A 20 -44.92 -21.27 -0.94
CA LEU A 20 -46.04 -21.35 0.00
C LEU A 20 -47.41 -21.22 -0.68
N ILE A 21 -47.56 -20.43 -1.75
CA ILE A 21 -48.85 -20.24 -2.43
C ILE A 21 -49.42 -21.57 -2.97
N PRO A 22 -48.66 -22.43 -3.67
CA PRO A 22 -49.16 -23.72 -4.12
C PRO A 22 -49.53 -24.66 -2.96
N VAL A 23 -48.77 -24.64 -1.87
CA VAL A 23 -49.03 -25.47 -0.68
C VAL A 23 -50.32 -25.05 0.03
N LEU A 24 -50.57 -23.74 0.14
CA LEU A 24 -51.78 -23.20 0.73
C LEU A 24 -53.01 -23.44 -0.17
N ARG A 25 -52.86 -23.31 -1.50
CA ARG A 25 -53.94 -23.61 -2.46
C ARG A 25 -54.26 -25.10 -2.56
N GLY A 26 -53.25 -25.98 -2.47
CA GLY A 26 -53.45 -27.43 -2.47
C GLY A 26 -54.28 -27.96 -1.30
N ARG A 27 -54.31 -27.28 -0.15
CA ARG A 27 -55.21 -27.63 0.96
C ARG A 27 -56.69 -27.37 0.66
N ARG A 28 -57.02 -26.40 -0.20
CA ARG A 28 -58.42 -26.13 -0.60
C ARG A 28 -58.96 -27.19 -1.55
N ALA A 29 -58.14 -27.67 -2.49
CA ALA A 29 -58.51 -28.79 -3.36
C ALA A 29 -58.79 -30.08 -2.58
N GLN A 30 -58.07 -30.30 -1.46
CA GLN A 30 -58.28 -31.46 -0.61
C GLN A 30 -59.62 -31.40 0.16
N LEU A 31 -60.07 -30.20 0.54
CA LEU A 31 -61.41 -29.98 1.14
C LEU A 31 -62.55 -30.23 0.13
N GLU A 32 -62.30 -30.03 -1.16
CA GLU A 32 -63.27 -30.35 -2.23
C GLU A 32 -63.32 -31.87 -2.48
N GLU A 33 -62.17 -32.57 -2.44
CA GLU A 33 -62.10 -34.03 -2.54
C GLU A 33 -62.87 -34.73 -1.39
N ASP A 34 -62.78 -34.21 -0.16
CA ASP A 34 -63.52 -34.72 1.01
C ASP A 34 -65.05 -34.54 0.86
N ARG A 35 -65.53 -33.51 0.15
CA ARG A 35 -66.97 -33.29 -0.10
C ARG A 35 -67.53 -34.30 -1.08
N THR A 36 -66.81 -34.60 -2.16
CA THR A 36 -67.22 -35.64 -3.12
C THR A 36 -67.25 -37.03 -2.46
N ALA A 37 -66.26 -37.34 -1.61
CA ALA A 37 -66.24 -38.59 -0.85
C ALA A 37 -67.43 -38.71 0.11
N LEU A 38 -67.83 -37.62 0.78
CA LEU A 38 -69.00 -37.56 1.66
C LEU A 38 -70.31 -37.79 0.88
N ASN A 39 -70.49 -37.15 -0.28
CA ASN A 39 -71.70 -37.30 -1.10
C ASN A 39 -71.86 -38.74 -1.62
N VAL A 40 -70.76 -39.40 -2.00
CA VAL A 40 -70.77 -40.81 -2.38
C VAL A 40 -71.15 -41.72 -1.20
N ALA A 41 -70.68 -41.42 0.01
CA ALA A 41 -71.03 -42.18 1.21
C ALA A 41 -72.53 -42.07 1.53
N LEU A 42 -73.11 -40.87 1.44
CA LEU A 42 -74.54 -40.63 1.64
C LEU A 42 -75.40 -41.40 0.61
N TYR A 43 -74.99 -41.44 -0.66
CA TYR A 43 -75.65 -42.25 -1.67
C TYR A 43 -75.63 -43.75 -1.32
N GLN A 44 -74.48 -44.27 -0.89
CA GLN A 44 -74.35 -45.68 -0.51
C GLN A 44 -75.24 -46.03 0.69
N GLU A 45 -75.31 -45.14 1.68
CA GLU A 45 -76.20 -45.28 2.84
C GLU A 45 -77.67 -45.31 2.39
N ARG A 46 -78.07 -44.38 1.51
CA ARG A 46 -79.44 -44.32 1.00
C ARG A 46 -79.85 -45.56 0.21
N VAL A 47 -78.95 -46.11 -0.60
CA VAL A 47 -79.20 -47.36 -1.34
C VAL A 47 -79.30 -48.57 -0.41
N ALA A 48 -78.49 -48.62 0.65
CA ALA A 48 -78.54 -49.68 1.65
C ALA A 48 -79.85 -49.64 2.46
N GLU A 49 -80.34 -48.44 2.78
CA GLU A 49 -81.63 -48.26 3.46
C GLU A 49 -82.79 -48.76 2.59
N LEU A 50 -82.83 -48.39 1.31
CA LEU A 50 -83.83 -48.87 0.35
C LEU A 50 -83.80 -50.39 0.19
N GLN A 51 -82.61 -51.00 0.25
CA GLN A 51 -82.44 -52.45 0.19
C GLN A 51 -82.99 -53.14 1.44
N THR A 52 -82.76 -52.56 2.61
CA THR A 52 -83.34 -53.07 3.87
C THR A 52 -84.87 -53.02 3.84
N GLN A 53 -85.45 -51.91 3.36
CA GLN A 53 -86.91 -51.77 3.23
C GLN A 53 -87.53 -52.75 2.23
N GLN A 54 -86.80 -53.14 1.18
CA GLN A 54 -87.23 -54.18 0.26
C GLN A 54 -87.20 -55.57 0.91
N GLU A 55 -86.16 -55.88 1.68
CA GLU A 55 -86.03 -57.16 2.42
C GLU A 55 -87.11 -57.30 3.50
N GLU A 56 -87.52 -56.21 4.14
CA GLU A 56 -88.63 -56.15 5.09
C GLU A 56 -90.02 -56.21 4.41
N GLY A 57 -90.07 -56.24 3.07
CA GLY A 57 -91.31 -56.33 2.30
C GLY A 57 -92.12 -55.04 2.21
N VAL A 58 -91.53 -53.90 2.58
CA VAL A 58 -92.16 -52.57 2.54
C VAL A 58 -92.16 -51.99 1.12
N LEU A 59 -91.15 -52.32 0.31
CA LEU A 59 -91.00 -51.88 -1.07
C LEU A 59 -91.09 -53.04 -2.06
N ASP A 60 -91.78 -52.84 -3.18
CA ASP A 60 -91.72 -53.78 -4.31
C ASP A 60 -90.49 -53.52 -5.21
N ALA A 61 -90.25 -54.43 -6.17
CA ALA A 61 -89.08 -54.34 -7.05
C ALA A 61 -89.09 -53.09 -7.95
N ALA A 62 -90.26 -52.62 -8.39
CA ALA A 62 -90.36 -51.44 -9.25
C ALA A 62 -90.12 -50.14 -8.47
N GLN A 63 -90.58 -50.09 -7.21
CA GLN A 63 -90.33 -48.98 -6.29
C GLN A 63 -88.85 -48.89 -5.90
N MET A 64 -88.18 -50.03 -5.72
CA MET A 64 -86.74 -50.06 -5.45
C MET A 64 -85.93 -49.52 -6.64
N ASP A 65 -86.23 -49.97 -7.86
CA ASP A 65 -85.54 -49.47 -9.05
C ASP A 65 -85.75 -47.96 -9.25
N THR A 66 -86.94 -47.45 -8.95
CA THR A 66 -87.24 -46.02 -8.99
C THR A 66 -86.46 -45.24 -7.93
N GLY A 67 -86.44 -45.71 -6.67
CA GLY A 67 -85.71 -45.06 -5.59
C GLY A 67 -84.19 -45.03 -5.81
N ARG A 68 -83.61 -46.10 -6.38
CA ARG A 68 -82.21 -46.11 -6.80
C ARG A 68 -81.92 -45.11 -7.92
N ALA A 69 -82.80 -45.01 -8.91
CA ALA A 69 -82.64 -44.06 -10.00
C ALA A 69 -82.72 -42.59 -9.51
N GLU A 70 -83.58 -42.30 -8.53
CA GLU A 70 -83.65 -40.98 -7.89
C GLU A 70 -82.40 -40.67 -7.08
N ALA A 71 -81.93 -41.58 -6.22
CA ALA A 71 -80.70 -41.40 -5.47
C ALA A 71 -79.47 -41.20 -6.38
N ALA A 72 -79.43 -41.90 -7.53
CA ALA A 72 -78.37 -41.73 -8.53
C ALA A 72 -78.45 -40.36 -9.23
N ARG A 73 -79.66 -39.85 -9.50
CA ARG A 73 -79.84 -38.50 -10.05
C ARG A 73 -79.44 -37.42 -9.05
N GLU A 74 -79.76 -37.60 -7.78
CA GLU A 74 -79.39 -36.67 -6.71
C GLU A 74 -77.87 -36.60 -6.55
N LEU A 75 -77.18 -37.76 -6.53
CA LEU A 75 -75.72 -37.82 -6.53
C LEU A 75 -75.10 -37.12 -7.76
N LEU A 76 -75.69 -37.32 -8.94
CA LEU A 76 -75.22 -36.66 -10.17
C LEU A 76 -75.44 -35.14 -10.13
N ALA A 77 -76.60 -34.68 -9.67
CA ALA A 77 -76.91 -33.26 -9.51
C ALA A 77 -75.97 -32.57 -8.50
N ASP A 78 -75.62 -33.27 -7.42
CA ASP A 78 -74.67 -32.79 -6.40
C ASP A 78 -73.20 -32.89 -6.83
N THR A 79 -72.90 -33.52 -7.97
CA THR A 79 -71.54 -33.66 -8.53
C THR A 79 -71.33 -32.92 -9.86
N GLU A 80 -72.40 -32.39 -10.49
CA GLU A 80 -72.33 -31.54 -11.68
C GLU A 80 -71.65 -30.20 -11.35
N GLY A 81 -70.35 -30.12 -11.63
CA GLY A 81 -69.52 -28.92 -11.41
C GLY A 81 -68.11 -29.23 -10.93
N VAL A 82 -67.81 -30.47 -10.55
CA VAL A 82 -66.48 -30.87 -10.09
C VAL A 82 -65.69 -31.45 -11.26
N GLU A 83 -64.94 -30.62 -11.99
CA GLU A 83 -63.91 -31.12 -12.90
C GLU A 83 -62.92 -32.01 -12.12
N ALA A 84 -62.49 -33.13 -12.72
CA ALA A 84 -61.51 -34.03 -12.14
C ALA A 84 -60.20 -33.28 -11.85
N ALA A 85 -60.05 -32.80 -10.61
CA ALA A 85 -58.86 -32.08 -10.19
C ALA A 85 -57.64 -33.00 -10.31
N ARG A 86 -56.66 -32.61 -11.13
CA ARG A 86 -55.36 -33.29 -11.19
C ARG A 86 -54.72 -33.21 -9.81
N VAL A 87 -54.73 -34.32 -9.08
CA VAL A 87 -54.15 -34.42 -7.75
C VAL A 87 -52.63 -34.39 -7.86
N SER A 88 -52.04 -33.19 -7.84
CA SER A 88 -50.60 -33.02 -7.61
C SER A 88 -50.33 -33.22 -6.12
N ARG A 89 -50.02 -34.45 -5.72
CA ARG A 89 -49.55 -34.76 -4.36
C ARG A 89 -48.10 -34.31 -4.20
N LEU A 90 -47.87 -33.00 -4.03
CA LEU A 90 -46.61 -32.54 -3.42
C LEU A 90 -46.58 -33.03 -1.97
N GLY A 91 -45.71 -34.01 -1.67
CA GLY A 91 -45.63 -34.64 -0.34
C GLY A 91 -45.42 -33.64 0.80
N LYS A 92 -46.37 -33.61 1.75
CA LYS A 92 -46.25 -32.98 3.09
C LYS A 92 -45.04 -33.62 3.80
N PRO A 93 -43.94 -32.95 4.24
CA PRO A 93 -43.75 -31.54 4.60
C PRO A 93 -42.51 -30.85 3.94
N TRP A 94 -41.90 -31.46 2.93
CA TRP A 94 -40.67 -31.00 2.29
C TRP A 94 -40.64 -29.53 1.84
N PRO A 95 -41.69 -28.97 1.23
CA PRO A 95 -41.70 -27.55 0.88
C PRO A 95 -41.62 -26.65 2.11
N LEU A 96 -42.32 -26.97 3.20
CA LEU A 96 -42.26 -26.18 4.43
C LEU A 96 -40.88 -26.27 5.10
N LEU A 97 -40.27 -27.45 5.06
CA LEU A 97 -38.93 -27.66 5.58
C LEU A 97 -37.90 -26.87 4.76
N ALA A 98 -38.00 -26.90 3.43
CA ALA A 98 -37.17 -26.09 2.54
C ALA A 98 -37.36 -24.58 2.76
N ALA A 99 -38.60 -24.14 2.98
CA ALA A 99 -38.94 -22.73 3.25
C ALA A 99 -38.29 -22.19 4.53
N ILE A 100 -37.96 -23.04 5.51
CA ILE A 100 -37.26 -22.64 6.74
C ILE A 100 -35.76 -22.89 6.62
N LEU A 101 -35.37 -24.05 6.09
CA LEU A 101 -33.98 -24.47 6.02
C LEU A 101 -33.16 -23.56 5.09
N VAL A 102 -33.70 -23.20 3.92
CA VAL A 102 -32.98 -22.40 2.93
C VAL A 102 -32.64 -20.99 3.45
N PRO A 103 -33.58 -20.20 4.03
CA PRO A 103 -33.23 -18.92 4.64
C PRO A 103 -32.22 -19.03 5.80
N VAL A 104 -32.40 -20.03 6.68
CA VAL A 104 -31.51 -20.22 7.84
C VAL A 104 -30.10 -20.59 7.40
N LEU A 105 -29.98 -21.53 6.46
CA LEU A 105 -28.68 -21.93 5.90
C LEU A 105 -28.04 -20.77 5.13
N GLY A 106 -28.82 -20.03 4.34
CA GLY A 106 -28.33 -18.86 3.61
C GLY A 106 -27.81 -17.77 4.53
N LEU A 107 -28.55 -17.47 5.61
CA LEU A 107 -28.11 -16.52 6.64
C LEU A 107 -26.84 -17.01 7.35
N GLY A 108 -26.79 -18.29 7.74
CA GLY A 108 -25.61 -18.87 8.40
C GLY A 108 -24.37 -18.83 7.52
N LEU A 109 -24.50 -19.21 6.24
CA LEU A 109 -23.40 -19.12 5.26
C LEU A 109 -22.97 -17.67 5.03
N TYR A 110 -23.91 -16.73 4.97
CA TYR A 110 -23.58 -15.31 4.84
C TYR A 110 -22.89 -14.76 6.09
N LEU A 111 -23.29 -15.15 7.30
CA LEU A 111 -22.61 -14.72 8.52
C LEU A 111 -21.19 -15.32 8.63
N HIS A 112 -20.97 -16.51 8.07
CA HIS A 112 -19.66 -17.17 8.11
C HIS A 112 -18.70 -16.71 7.00
N PHE A 113 -19.19 -16.56 5.76
CA PHE A 113 -18.37 -16.23 4.58
C PHE A 113 -18.59 -14.80 4.07
N GLY A 114 -19.66 -14.13 4.48
CA GLY A 114 -19.99 -12.79 4.05
C GLY A 114 -19.00 -11.77 4.58
N ALA A 115 -18.89 -10.66 3.85
CA ALA A 115 -17.97 -9.59 4.15
C ALA A 115 -18.70 -8.24 4.14
N SER A 116 -19.91 -8.20 4.72
CA SER A 116 -20.71 -6.97 4.86
C SER A 116 -19.88 -5.81 5.41
N ASP A 117 -19.10 -6.11 6.44
CA ASP A 117 -18.34 -5.12 7.20
C ASP A 117 -17.20 -4.54 6.35
N LYS A 118 -16.61 -5.36 5.47
CA LYS A 118 -15.58 -4.91 4.52
C LYS A 118 -16.18 -4.01 3.44
N VAL A 119 -17.39 -4.32 2.97
CA VAL A 119 -18.10 -3.49 1.97
C VAL A 119 -18.51 -2.15 2.58
N GLU A 120 -18.97 -2.15 3.82
CA GLU A 120 -19.28 -0.92 4.56
C GLU A 120 -18.03 -0.06 4.76
N LEU A 121 -16.94 -0.67 5.22
CA LEU A 121 -15.64 0.01 5.35
C LEU A 121 -15.21 0.62 4.01
N THR A 122 -15.29 -0.14 2.91
CA THR A 122 -14.92 0.34 1.57
C THR A 122 -15.77 1.53 1.13
N ARG A 123 -17.09 1.50 1.38
CA ARG A 123 -17.97 2.64 1.09
C ARG A 123 -17.64 3.85 1.95
N GLU A 124 -17.28 3.63 3.20
CA GLU A 124 -16.94 4.71 4.12
C GLU A 124 -15.62 5.40 3.74
N PHE A 125 -14.60 4.65 3.31
CA PHE A 125 -13.36 5.23 2.77
C PHE A 125 -13.54 5.90 1.40
N SER A 126 -14.61 5.59 0.65
CA SER A 126 -14.91 6.26 -0.62
C SER A 126 -15.48 7.68 -0.45
N GLN A 127 -15.93 8.03 0.76
CA GLN A 127 -16.39 9.38 1.09
C GLN A 127 -15.29 10.13 1.83
N ALA A 128 -15.02 11.38 1.42
CA ALA A 128 -14.09 12.23 2.14
C ALA A 128 -14.55 12.41 3.60
N PRO A 129 -13.68 12.17 4.60
CA PRO A 129 -14.03 12.38 5.99
C PRO A 129 -14.33 13.86 6.25
N GLN A 130 -15.40 14.14 7.01
CA GLN A 130 -15.81 15.54 7.28
C GLN A 130 -15.00 16.18 8.41
N SER A 131 -14.31 15.37 9.22
CA SER A 131 -13.45 15.83 10.31
C SER A 131 -12.27 14.89 10.52
N MET A 132 -11.21 15.41 11.15
CA MET A 132 -10.05 14.65 11.59
C MET A 132 -10.43 13.53 12.58
N GLU A 133 -11.41 13.79 13.45
CA GLU A 133 -11.90 12.83 14.43
C GLU A 133 -12.65 11.66 13.78
N GLU A 134 -13.49 11.95 12.78
CA GLU A 134 -14.17 10.92 12.01
C GLU A 134 -13.19 10.07 11.21
N MET A 135 -12.18 10.69 10.57
CA MET A 135 -11.10 9.96 9.90
C MET A 135 -10.38 8.99 10.84
N THR A 136 -10.12 9.42 12.08
CA THR A 136 -9.47 8.59 13.10
C THR A 136 -10.33 7.39 13.48
N ARG A 137 -11.62 7.62 13.76
CA ARG A 137 -12.56 6.52 14.08
C ARG A 137 -12.70 5.53 12.94
N ARG A 138 -12.67 6.00 11.69
CA ARG A 138 -12.68 5.12 10.49
C ARG A 138 -11.42 4.26 10.43
N LEU A 139 -10.26 4.86 10.68
CA LEU A 139 -8.97 4.17 10.67
C LEU A 139 -8.83 3.17 11.83
N GLU A 140 -9.31 3.52 13.02
CA GLU A 140 -9.39 2.60 14.17
C GLU A 140 -10.25 1.38 13.85
N ARG A 141 -11.42 1.56 13.23
CA ARG A 141 -12.27 0.44 12.77
C ARG A 141 -11.59 -0.39 11.67
N ALA A 142 -10.90 0.26 10.74
CA ALA A 142 -10.15 -0.44 9.70
C ALA A 142 -9.06 -1.35 10.29
N VAL A 143 -8.29 -0.83 11.25
CA VAL A 143 -7.28 -1.58 11.99
C VAL A 143 -7.90 -2.69 12.84
N ALA A 144 -9.07 -2.46 13.45
CA ALA A 144 -9.78 -3.50 14.19
C ALA A 144 -10.26 -4.65 13.28
N ALA A 145 -10.73 -4.34 12.07
CA ALA A 145 -11.14 -5.32 11.08
C ALA A 145 -9.96 -6.06 10.43
N GLN A 146 -8.79 -5.40 10.33
CA GLN A 146 -7.56 -5.94 9.76
C GLN A 146 -6.39 -5.71 10.72
N PRO A 147 -6.30 -6.48 11.82
CA PRO A 147 -5.29 -6.30 12.86
C PRO A 147 -3.85 -6.51 12.37
N ASP A 148 -3.69 -7.26 11.28
CA ASP A 148 -2.40 -7.63 10.70
C ASP A 148 -2.03 -6.78 9.47
N SER A 149 -2.68 -5.63 9.30
CA SER A 149 -2.30 -4.63 8.29
C SER A 149 -1.29 -3.65 8.87
N ALA A 150 0.00 -3.84 8.56
CA ALA A 150 1.05 -2.92 8.99
C ALA A 150 0.86 -1.51 8.43
N GLU A 151 0.34 -1.38 7.20
CA GLU A 151 0.03 -0.09 6.58
C GLU A 151 -1.08 0.64 7.35
N GLY A 152 -2.16 -0.06 7.70
CA GLY A 152 -3.24 0.50 8.51
C GLY A 152 -2.76 0.96 9.89
N LEU A 153 -1.92 0.15 10.54
CA LEU A 153 -1.30 0.51 11.82
C LEU A 153 -0.36 1.72 11.68
N TYR A 154 0.46 1.78 10.63
CA TYR A 154 1.35 2.91 10.37
C TYR A 154 0.58 4.23 10.24
N PHE A 155 -0.47 4.25 9.42
CA PHE A 155 -1.29 5.45 9.26
C PHE A 155 -1.99 5.83 10.57
N LEU A 156 -2.47 4.84 11.34
CA LEU A 156 -3.10 5.11 12.64
C LEU A 156 -2.13 5.76 13.63
N GLY A 157 -0.88 5.26 13.69
CA GLY A 157 0.18 5.87 14.49
C GLY A 157 0.45 7.31 14.08
N ARG A 158 0.53 7.59 12.77
CA ARG A 158 0.69 8.97 12.26
C ARG A 158 -0.48 9.88 12.59
N THR A 159 -1.71 9.37 12.52
CA THR A 159 -2.90 10.13 12.91
C THR A 159 -2.87 10.47 14.40
N TYR A 160 -2.51 9.53 15.27
CA TYR A 160 -2.34 9.81 16.70
C TYR A 160 -1.24 10.85 16.97
N MET A 161 -0.12 10.82 16.23
CA MET A 161 0.89 11.88 16.31
C MET A 161 0.34 13.26 15.93
N ALA A 162 -0.44 13.34 14.85
CA ALA A 162 -1.06 14.59 14.40
C ALA A 162 -2.11 15.14 15.38
N GLN A 163 -2.67 14.28 16.24
CA GLN A 163 -3.65 14.63 17.27
C GLN A 163 -3.04 14.91 18.64
N ASP A 164 -1.71 15.04 18.74
CA ASP A 164 -0.99 15.21 20.00
C ASP A 164 -1.26 14.06 21.00
N ARG A 165 -1.43 12.83 20.49
CA ARG A 165 -1.58 11.59 21.25
C ARG A 165 -0.35 10.67 21.10
N PRO A 166 0.85 11.10 21.49
CA PRO A 166 2.09 10.36 21.22
C PRO A 166 2.17 9.03 21.96
N GLY A 167 1.55 8.90 23.15
CA GLY A 167 1.52 7.64 23.89
C GLY A 167 0.74 6.52 23.19
N ASP A 168 -0.36 6.86 22.52
CA ASP A 168 -1.11 5.90 21.70
C ASP A 168 -0.36 5.58 20.42
N ALA A 169 0.23 6.60 19.77
CA ALA A 169 1.07 6.42 18.60
C ALA A 169 2.25 5.47 18.87
N ALA A 170 2.94 5.62 20.00
CA ALA A 170 4.10 4.79 20.35
C ALA A 170 3.73 3.30 20.46
N LYS A 171 2.58 2.98 21.06
CA LYS A 171 2.06 1.60 21.13
C LYS A 171 1.71 1.04 19.76
N ILE A 172 1.11 1.87 18.90
CA ILE A 172 0.76 1.45 17.53
C ILE A 172 2.02 1.20 16.70
N PHE A 173 3.01 2.11 16.73
CA PHE A 173 4.26 1.92 16.00
C PHE A 173 5.09 0.72 16.51
N GLU A 174 5.11 0.46 17.81
CA GLU A 174 5.71 -0.76 18.38
C GLU A 174 5.10 -2.02 17.76
N ARG A 175 3.76 -2.05 17.65
CA ARG A 175 3.04 -3.15 17.00
C ARG A 175 3.35 -3.23 15.50
N THR A 176 3.37 -2.10 14.80
CA THR A 176 3.71 -2.03 13.37
C THR A 176 5.10 -2.62 13.11
N VAL A 177 6.09 -2.25 13.92
CA VAL A 177 7.47 -2.73 13.83
C VAL A 177 7.58 -4.23 14.12
N THR A 178 6.76 -4.74 15.04
CA THR A 178 6.69 -6.18 15.35
C THR A 178 6.13 -6.99 14.17
N LEU A 179 5.19 -6.42 13.43
CA LEU A 179 4.49 -7.09 12.33
C LEU A 179 5.21 -6.99 10.98
N ALA A 180 5.62 -5.77 10.58
CA ALA A 180 6.29 -5.51 9.29
C ALA A 180 7.82 -5.64 9.33
N GLY A 181 8.37 -5.91 10.51
CA GLY A 181 9.80 -5.92 10.77
C GLY A 181 10.36 -4.53 11.11
N ARG A 182 11.60 -4.56 11.59
CA ARG A 182 12.32 -3.41 12.16
C ARG A 182 12.99 -2.55 11.09
N GLN A 183 12.18 -2.05 10.15
CA GLN A 183 12.67 -1.17 9.10
C GLN A 183 13.10 0.21 9.68
N PRO A 184 14.15 0.85 9.14
CA PRO A 184 14.68 2.10 9.69
C PRO A 184 13.64 3.20 9.86
N GLU A 185 12.78 3.40 8.84
CA GLU A 185 11.73 4.41 8.88
C GLU A 185 10.74 4.17 10.02
N LEU A 186 10.29 2.92 10.22
CA LEU A 186 9.35 2.56 11.28
C LEU A 186 9.97 2.71 12.67
N LEU A 187 11.26 2.36 12.82
CA LEU A 187 12.01 2.58 14.04
C LEU A 187 12.14 4.07 14.37
N GLY A 188 12.39 4.91 13.36
CA GLY A 188 12.43 6.37 13.51
C GLY A 188 11.09 6.94 13.96
N GLN A 189 9.98 6.53 13.34
CA GLN A 189 8.62 6.94 13.74
C GLN A 189 8.28 6.48 15.17
N TRP A 190 8.65 5.25 15.53
CA TRP A 190 8.45 4.76 16.89
C TRP A 190 9.28 5.54 17.91
N ALA A 191 10.56 5.80 17.61
CA ALA A 191 11.43 6.60 18.47
C ALA A 191 10.86 8.01 18.68
N GLN A 192 10.34 8.63 17.62
CA GLN A 192 9.70 9.93 17.70
C GLN A 192 8.48 9.89 18.62
N ALA A 193 7.54 8.98 18.37
CA ALA A 193 6.35 8.85 19.18
C ALA A 193 6.69 8.57 20.66
N GLN A 194 7.67 7.70 20.92
CA GLN A 194 8.15 7.40 22.27
C GLN A 194 8.76 8.63 22.94
N TYR A 195 9.59 9.41 22.24
CA TYR A 195 10.19 10.63 22.78
C TYR A 195 9.13 11.66 23.21
N PHE A 196 8.09 11.86 22.40
CA PHE A 196 6.99 12.75 22.77
C PHE A 196 6.12 12.17 23.88
N ALA A 197 5.89 10.85 23.90
CA ALA A 197 5.16 10.16 24.97
C ALA A 197 5.88 10.27 26.32
N ASP A 198 7.22 10.26 26.32
CA ASP A 198 8.07 10.43 27.50
C ASP A 198 8.18 11.93 27.93
N GLY A 199 7.37 12.82 27.34
CA GLY A 199 7.38 14.24 27.68
C GLY A 199 8.61 14.97 27.15
N LYS A 200 9.12 14.58 25.97
CA LYS A 200 10.33 15.12 25.34
C LYS A 200 11.61 14.89 26.16
N LYS A 201 11.63 13.83 26.96
CA LYS A 201 12.82 13.38 27.67
C LYS A 201 13.51 12.31 26.86
N TRP A 202 14.82 12.45 26.69
CA TRP A 202 15.62 11.43 26.03
C TRP A 202 15.73 10.20 26.95
N SER A 203 15.30 9.04 26.48
CA SER A 203 15.31 7.78 27.23
C SER A 203 16.19 6.75 26.53
N ASP A 204 16.67 5.75 27.28
CA ASP A 204 17.50 4.66 26.72
C ASP A 204 16.78 3.90 25.60
N LYS A 205 15.45 3.80 25.69
CA LYS A 205 14.63 3.20 24.63
C LYS A 205 14.68 4.03 23.35
N VAL A 206 14.53 5.36 23.44
CA VAL A 206 14.63 6.25 22.27
C VAL A 206 16.04 6.16 21.66
N GLN A 207 17.09 6.16 22.49
CA GLN A 207 18.47 5.99 22.04
C GLN A 207 18.66 4.67 21.29
N ALA A 208 18.20 3.55 21.85
CA ALA A 208 18.34 2.23 21.21
C ALA A 208 17.60 2.16 19.86
N LEU A 209 16.42 2.77 19.76
CA LEU A 209 15.64 2.80 18.52
C LEU A 209 16.32 3.65 17.43
N THR A 210 16.82 4.83 17.78
CA THR A 210 17.51 5.70 16.81
C THR A 210 18.86 5.13 16.38
N ASP A 211 19.60 4.48 17.29
CA ASP A 211 20.85 3.79 16.97
C ASP A 211 20.62 2.61 16.01
N GLU A 212 19.58 1.81 16.27
CA GLU A 212 19.21 0.71 15.38
C GLU A 212 18.77 1.22 13.99
N ALA A 213 17.93 2.26 13.96
CA ALA A 213 17.50 2.88 12.72
C ALA A 213 18.69 3.38 11.90
N LEU A 214 19.61 4.14 12.52
CA LEU A 214 20.78 4.71 11.83
C LEU A 214 21.84 3.68 11.47
N LYS A 215 21.92 2.57 12.21
CA LYS A 215 22.79 1.45 11.84
C LYS A 215 22.33 0.79 10.54
N ALA A 216 21.02 0.66 10.36
CA ALA A 216 20.43 0.07 9.17
C ALA A 216 20.35 1.07 8.00
N ASP A 217 20.02 2.34 8.27
CA ASP A 217 20.08 3.44 7.31
C ASP A 217 20.71 4.70 7.93
N PRO A 218 21.98 5.01 7.62
CA PRO A 218 22.65 6.21 8.11
C PRO A 218 22.02 7.55 7.68
N LYS A 219 21.03 7.52 6.79
CA LYS A 219 20.32 8.68 6.26
C LYS A 219 18.89 8.80 6.80
N GLU A 220 18.49 7.97 7.75
CA GLU A 220 17.12 7.99 8.28
C GLU A 220 16.78 9.35 8.90
N VAL A 221 15.78 10.00 8.31
CA VAL A 221 15.46 11.43 8.49
C VAL A 221 14.99 11.71 9.92
N THR A 222 14.13 10.85 10.48
CA THR A 222 13.48 11.08 11.76
C THR A 222 14.46 10.95 12.92
N SER A 223 15.30 9.93 12.90
CA SER A 223 16.33 9.65 13.91
C SER A 223 17.41 10.71 13.91
N LEU A 224 17.86 11.18 12.73
CA LEU A 224 18.80 12.31 12.63
C LEU A 224 18.22 13.58 13.26
N GLY A 225 16.93 13.86 13.02
CA GLY A 225 16.25 15.02 13.62
C GLY A 225 16.18 14.93 15.15
N LEU A 226 15.76 13.79 15.68
CA LEU A 226 15.66 13.53 17.13
C LEU A 226 17.02 13.59 17.83
N LEU A 227 18.05 12.96 17.26
CA LEU A 227 19.40 12.98 17.82
C LEU A 227 19.99 14.39 17.82
N GLY A 228 19.73 15.19 16.79
CA GLY A 228 20.14 16.59 16.76
C GLY A 228 19.48 17.41 17.88
N ILE A 229 18.18 17.20 18.13
CA ILE A 229 17.46 17.83 19.25
C ILE A 229 18.08 17.39 20.60
N ALA A 230 18.28 16.09 20.79
CA ALA A 230 18.84 15.55 22.03
C ALA A 230 20.26 16.05 22.30
N ALA A 231 21.10 16.11 21.26
CA ALA A 231 22.45 16.64 21.33
C ALA A 231 22.45 18.12 21.71
N PHE A 232 21.55 18.92 21.12
CA PHE A 232 21.41 20.34 21.43
C PHE A 232 21.01 20.58 22.89
N GLU A 233 19.97 19.87 23.37
CA GLU A 233 19.51 19.94 24.76
C GLU A 233 20.59 19.50 25.76
N SER A 234 21.42 18.52 25.36
CA SER A 234 22.56 18.05 26.16
C SER A 234 23.82 18.91 26.02
N GLN A 235 23.73 20.09 25.41
CA GLN A 235 24.84 21.03 25.14
C GLN A 235 25.98 20.45 24.27
N ARG A 236 25.73 19.33 23.58
CA ARG A 236 26.64 18.76 22.58
C ARG A 236 26.38 19.42 21.24
N TYR A 237 26.68 20.72 21.17
CA TYR A 237 26.31 21.56 20.03
C TYR A 237 26.95 21.12 18.72
N GLN A 238 28.19 20.62 18.75
CA GLN A 238 28.85 20.07 17.56
C GLN A 238 28.08 18.86 17.00
N ASP A 239 27.74 17.89 17.84
CA ASP A 239 26.95 16.71 17.43
C ASP A 239 25.60 17.14 16.84
N ALA A 240 24.94 18.13 17.44
CA ALA A 240 23.66 18.66 16.95
C ALA A 240 23.79 19.25 15.54
N ILE A 241 24.84 20.06 15.30
CA ILE A 241 25.17 20.62 13.99
C ILE A 241 25.40 19.50 12.98
N ASP A 242 26.15 18.46 13.34
CA ASP A 242 26.47 17.36 12.44
C ASP A 242 25.24 16.54 12.05
N TYR A 243 24.36 16.20 13.01
CA TYR A 243 23.12 15.50 12.73
C TYR A 243 22.16 16.30 11.84
N TRP A 244 21.97 17.59 12.14
CA TRP A 244 21.09 18.45 11.35
C TRP A 244 21.64 18.75 9.96
N ASN A 245 22.96 18.86 9.79
CA ASN A 245 23.58 18.97 8.48
C ASN A 245 23.37 17.70 7.64
N ARG A 246 23.55 16.50 8.23
CA ARG A 246 23.26 15.23 7.55
C ARG A 246 21.80 15.13 7.13
N LEU A 247 20.90 15.57 8.00
CA LEU A 247 19.46 15.63 7.73
C LEU A 247 19.13 16.61 6.59
N LEU A 248 19.72 17.81 6.59
CA LEU A 248 19.52 18.80 5.52
C LEU A 248 19.91 18.28 4.14
N VAL A 249 20.89 17.39 4.03
CA VAL A 249 21.28 16.78 2.75
C VAL A 249 20.22 15.79 2.24
N GLN A 250 19.41 15.20 3.13
CA GLN A 250 18.35 14.26 2.73
C GLN A 250 17.05 14.95 2.31
N LEU A 251 16.83 16.19 2.76
CA LEU A 251 15.57 16.91 2.47
C LEU A 251 15.59 17.57 1.09
N PRO A 252 14.49 17.51 0.31
CA PRO A 252 14.35 18.24 -0.95
C PRO A 252 14.52 19.76 -0.74
N PRO A 253 15.07 20.53 -1.69
CA PRO A 253 15.31 21.98 -1.54
C PRO A 253 14.10 22.81 -1.10
N GLU A 254 12.89 22.38 -1.49
CA GLU A 254 11.63 23.10 -1.23
C GLU A 254 10.93 22.69 0.08
N ASP A 255 11.54 21.79 0.88
CA ASP A 255 10.95 21.31 2.13
C ASP A 255 10.90 22.43 3.19
N SER A 256 9.71 22.66 3.75
CA SER A 256 9.45 23.72 4.73
C SER A 256 10.27 23.55 6.02
N SER A 257 10.69 22.33 6.35
CA SER A 257 11.48 22.01 7.54
C SER A 257 12.93 22.49 7.44
N ARG A 258 13.44 22.75 6.22
CA ARG A 258 14.83 23.19 6.01
C ARG A 258 15.14 24.50 6.70
N ALA A 259 14.22 25.47 6.63
CA ALA A 259 14.40 26.76 7.29
C ALA A 259 14.52 26.61 8.82
N ALA A 260 13.70 25.73 9.42
CA ALA A 260 13.75 25.45 10.84
C ALA A 260 15.06 24.75 11.23
N LEU A 261 15.54 23.79 10.44
CA LEU A 261 16.81 23.11 10.66
C LEU A 261 18.01 24.05 10.53
N GLN A 262 18.01 24.91 9.51
CA GLN A 262 19.05 25.92 9.34
C GLN A 262 19.11 26.86 10.55
N GLY A 263 17.96 27.32 11.03
CA GLY A 263 17.86 28.12 12.25
C GLY A 263 18.37 27.39 13.50
N GLY A 264 18.08 26.09 13.61
CA GLY A 264 18.64 25.23 14.66
C GLY A 264 20.17 25.16 14.62
N ILE A 265 20.73 24.91 13.44
CA ILE A 265 22.18 24.87 13.21
C ILE A 265 22.86 26.20 13.56
N THR A 266 22.27 27.33 13.15
CA THR A 266 22.78 28.66 13.51
C THR A 266 22.80 28.85 15.03
N ARG A 267 21.72 28.52 15.73
CA ARG A 267 21.65 28.63 17.20
C ARG A 267 22.66 27.71 17.89
N ALA A 268 22.84 26.48 17.41
CA ALA A 268 23.84 25.56 17.94
C ALA A 268 25.26 26.08 17.72
N THR A 269 25.52 26.70 16.57
CA THR A 269 26.80 27.32 16.23
C THR A 269 27.11 28.48 17.18
N GLU A 270 26.18 29.41 17.36
CA GLU A 270 26.32 30.53 18.30
C GLU A 270 26.58 30.05 19.73
N LYS A 271 25.87 29.01 20.19
CA LYS A 271 26.08 28.43 21.52
C LYS A 271 27.45 27.75 21.66
N LEU A 272 27.89 27.03 20.62
CA LEU A 272 29.20 26.41 20.58
C LEU A 272 30.31 27.46 20.67
N GLU A 273 30.21 28.52 19.86
CA GLU A 273 31.16 29.64 19.85
C GLU A 273 31.17 30.40 21.19
N ALA A 274 30.00 30.65 21.78
CA ALA A 274 29.88 31.27 23.09
C ALA A 274 30.52 30.41 24.21
N SER A 275 30.56 29.09 24.04
CA SER A 275 31.26 28.16 24.95
C SER A 275 32.77 28.04 24.69
N GLY A 276 33.31 28.82 23.74
CA GLY A 276 34.72 28.79 23.34
C GLY A 276 35.09 27.66 22.38
N GLY A 277 34.11 26.88 21.93
CA GLY A 277 34.27 25.90 20.86
C GLY A 277 34.32 26.58 19.49
N LYS A 278 34.92 25.90 18.51
CA LYS A 278 34.78 26.28 17.09
C LYS A 278 33.99 25.18 16.41
N VAL A 279 33.10 25.55 15.48
CA VAL A 279 32.43 24.55 14.64
C VAL A 279 33.51 23.78 13.90
N ALA A 280 33.70 22.52 14.27
CA ALA A 280 34.45 21.61 13.45
C ALA A 280 33.61 21.42 12.18
N GLN A 281 34.15 21.83 11.03
CA GLN A 281 33.54 21.44 9.77
C GLN A 281 33.55 19.93 9.73
N ALA A 282 32.38 19.30 9.81
CA ALA A 282 32.23 17.91 9.43
C ALA A 282 32.91 17.75 8.06
N PRO A 283 33.77 16.74 7.85
CA PRO A 283 34.28 16.47 6.52
C PRO A 283 33.04 16.30 5.66
N ALA A 284 32.80 17.28 4.77
CA ALA A 284 31.66 17.25 3.86
C ALA A 284 31.63 15.84 3.30
N ALA A 285 30.47 15.17 3.38
CA ALA A 285 30.30 13.91 2.67
C ALA A 285 30.71 14.21 1.24
N LYS A 286 31.90 13.73 0.87
CA LYS A 286 32.57 14.09 -0.38
C LYS A 286 31.64 13.62 -1.47
N VAL A 287 30.86 14.53 -2.03
CA VAL A 287 30.10 14.29 -3.25
C VAL A 287 31.15 13.79 -4.22
N ALA A 288 30.95 12.57 -4.73
CA ALA A 288 31.89 11.97 -5.67
C ALA A 288 32.12 12.99 -6.79
N ALA A 289 33.35 13.51 -6.88
CA ALA A 289 33.66 14.55 -7.82
C ALA A 289 33.51 13.98 -9.24
N LEU A 290 32.79 14.68 -10.12
CA LEU A 290 32.58 14.28 -11.51
C LEU A 290 32.76 15.50 -12.41
N LEU A 291 33.90 15.57 -13.10
CA LEU A 291 34.26 16.65 -14.01
C LEU A 291 33.94 16.26 -15.45
N LYS A 292 33.16 17.11 -16.14
CA LYS A 292 32.86 16.97 -17.58
C LYS A 292 33.87 17.78 -18.38
N VAL A 293 34.65 17.13 -19.25
CA VAL A 293 35.75 17.74 -20.00
C VAL A 293 35.56 17.49 -21.49
N ARG A 294 35.44 18.56 -22.27
CA ARG A 294 35.50 18.52 -23.73
C ARG A 294 36.93 18.77 -24.17
N VAL A 295 37.51 17.79 -24.84
CA VAL A 295 38.90 17.84 -25.33
C VAL A 295 38.89 18.12 -26.82
N ASP A 296 39.68 19.11 -27.24
CA ASP A 296 39.83 19.52 -28.63
C ASP A 296 41.32 19.62 -29.01
N LEU A 297 41.59 19.60 -30.31
CA LEU A 297 42.92 19.66 -30.89
C LEU A 297 43.09 20.97 -31.66
N ALA A 298 44.14 21.74 -31.32
CA ALA A 298 44.44 22.99 -32.02
C ALA A 298 44.63 22.75 -33.54
N PRO A 299 44.11 23.64 -34.41
CA PRO A 299 44.17 23.46 -35.87
C PRO A 299 45.58 23.22 -36.41
N GLU A 300 46.59 23.88 -35.81
CA GLU A 300 48.00 23.79 -36.21
C GLU A 300 48.64 22.43 -35.93
N LEU A 301 48.06 21.65 -35.00
CA LEU A 301 48.57 20.34 -34.62
C LEU A 301 47.95 19.21 -35.44
N LYS A 302 46.83 19.44 -36.14
CA LYS A 302 46.14 18.43 -36.95
C LYS A 302 47.04 17.78 -38.00
N ALA A 303 48.00 18.52 -38.55
CA ALA A 303 48.98 18.01 -39.52
C ALA A 303 50.20 17.31 -38.89
N LYS A 304 50.38 17.39 -37.56
CA LYS A 304 51.56 16.92 -36.82
C LYS A 304 51.30 15.66 -35.99
N VAL A 305 50.06 15.21 -35.92
CA VAL A 305 49.61 14.04 -35.14
C VAL A 305 48.96 13.01 -36.07
N GLN A 306 49.01 11.74 -35.69
CA GLN A 306 48.38 10.65 -36.42
C GLN A 306 47.06 10.25 -35.76
N PRO A 307 46.03 9.79 -36.52
CA PRO A 307 44.74 9.39 -35.95
C PRO A 307 44.84 8.32 -34.86
N GLY A 308 45.84 7.43 -34.93
CA GLY A 308 46.10 6.37 -33.95
C GLY A 308 46.93 6.78 -32.74
N ASP A 309 47.43 8.03 -32.68
CA ASP A 309 48.20 8.50 -31.52
C ASP A 309 47.29 8.48 -30.28
N SER A 310 47.82 8.03 -29.14
CA SER A 310 47.03 7.90 -27.91
C SER A 310 46.87 9.25 -27.20
N VAL A 311 45.66 9.55 -26.75
CA VAL A 311 45.32 10.78 -26.02
C VAL A 311 44.97 10.38 -24.58
N PHE A 312 45.79 10.81 -23.62
CA PHE A 312 45.58 10.60 -22.20
C PHE A 312 44.99 11.85 -21.58
N ILE A 313 43.80 11.72 -20.99
CA ILE A 313 43.05 12.83 -20.37
C ILE A 313 42.96 12.52 -18.90
N PHE A 314 43.55 13.37 -18.06
CA PHE A 314 43.62 13.11 -16.63
C PHE A 314 43.50 14.38 -15.81
N ALA A 315 43.01 14.21 -14.58
CA ALA A 315 43.01 15.25 -13.56
C ALA A 315 44.17 15.01 -12.59
N ARG A 316 44.91 16.06 -12.24
CA ARG A 316 45.96 16.02 -11.21
C ARG A 316 45.68 17.03 -10.11
N ALA A 317 46.10 16.74 -8.88
CA ALA A 317 46.06 17.72 -7.80
C ALA A 317 47.00 18.90 -8.11
N THR A 318 46.59 20.13 -7.79
CA THR A 318 47.48 21.31 -7.86
C THR A 318 48.50 21.31 -6.73
N ALA A 319 48.13 20.78 -5.57
CA ALA A 319 48.98 20.53 -4.42
C ALA A 319 48.87 19.05 -4.00
N GLY A 320 49.91 18.25 -4.26
CA GLY A 320 49.92 16.83 -3.94
C GLY A 320 50.93 16.03 -4.77
N PRO A 321 50.87 14.69 -4.70
CA PRO A 321 51.71 13.80 -5.51
C PRO A 321 51.47 14.05 -7.00
N PRO A 322 52.50 13.89 -7.87
CA PRO A 322 52.39 14.14 -9.31
C PRO A 322 51.54 13.10 -10.07
N ALA A 323 50.99 12.10 -9.37
CA ALA A 323 50.17 11.04 -9.94
C ALA A 323 48.78 11.55 -10.34
N PRO A 324 48.20 11.02 -11.43
CA PRO A 324 46.84 11.37 -11.84
C PRO A 324 45.80 10.81 -10.87
N LEU A 325 44.80 11.62 -10.55
CA LEU A 325 43.67 11.28 -9.67
C LEU A 325 42.58 10.50 -10.41
N ALA A 326 42.37 10.83 -11.68
CA ALA A 326 41.43 10.17 -12.59
C ALA A 326 42.00 10.26 -13.99
N ALA A 327 41.95 9.19 -14.78
CA ALA A 327 42.51 9.16 -16.12
C ALA A 327 41.65 8.35 -17.09
N LYS A 328 41.53 8.86 -18.33
CA LYS A 328 40.92 8.17 -19.46
C LYS A 328 41.86 8.20 -20.66
N ARG A 329 41.77 7.15 -21.49
CA ARG A 329 42.54 7.02 -22.72
C ARG A 329 41.59 7.04 -23.90
N LEU A 330 41.89 7.90 -24.86
CA LEU A 330 41.26 8.01 -26.19
C LEU A 330 42.34 7.95 -27.27
N THR A 331 41.95 8.11 -28.52
CA THR A 331 42.83 8.32 -29.67
C THR A 331 42.59 9.69 -30.31
N VAL A 332 43.53 10.16 -31.12
CA VAL A 332 43.38 11.43 -31.86
C VAL A 332 42.16 11.41 -32.77
N ALA A 333 41.82 10.25 -33.34
CA ALA A 333 40.63 10.07 -34.18
C ALA A 333 39.31 10.34 -33.44
N ASP A 334 39.29 10.23 -32.10
CA ASP A 334 38.10 10.45 -31.29
C ASP A 334 37.84 11.93 -31.00
N LEU A 335 38.80 12.83 -31.30
CA LEU A 335 38.67 14.26 -30.97
C LEU A 335 37.90 15.04 -32.06
N PRO A 336 37.02 15.99 -31.68
CA PRO A 336 36.72 16.44 -30.32
C PRO A 336 35.79 15.50 -29.55
N ALA A 337 36.14 15.17 -28.31
CA ALA A 337 35.38 14.26 -27.44
C ALA A 337 34.99 14.91 -26.11
N THR A 338 33.86 14.49 -25.53
CA THR A 338 33.50 14.85 -24.14
C THR A 338 33.66 13.63 -23.25
N VAL A 339 34.46 13.77 -22.19
CA VAL A 339 34.73 12.72 -21.20
C VAL A 339 34.33 13.16 -19.81
N GLU A 340 33.88 12.22 -19.01
CA GLU A 340 33.63 12.42 -17.59
C GLU A 340 34.79 11.81 -16.79
N LEU A 341 35.36 12.57 -15.87
CA LEU A 341 36.40 12.12 -14.95
C LEU A 341 35.86 12.19 -13.53
N GLY A 342 35.83 11.06 -12.82
CA GLY A 342 35.40 11.06 -11.43
C GLY A 342 36.11 10.05 -10.55
N ASP A 343 35.63 9.91 -9.31
CA ASP A 343 36.24 9.03 -8.28
C ASP A 343 36.30 7.55 -8.69
N ALA A 344 35.44 7.11 -9.61
CA ALA A 344 35.45 5.75 -10.16
C ALA A 344 36.62 5.50 -11.13
N ASP A 345 37.18 6.55 -11.71
CA ASP A 345 38.33 6.48 -12.63
C ASP A 345 39.68 6.57 -11.88
N ALA A 346 39.65 6.59 -10.55
CA ALA A 346 40.84 6.64 -9.71
C ALA A 346 41.53 5.27 -9.62
N MET A 347 42.81 5.20 -10.00
CA MET A 347 43.60 3.97 -9.94
C MET A 347 43.97 3.55 -8.51
N MET A 348 43.95 4.50 -7.56
CA MET A 348 44.28 4.26 -6.15
C MET A 348 43.15 4.76 -5.24
N PRO A 349 42.68 3.96 -4.26
CA PRO A 349 41.58 4.35 -3.38
C PRO A 349 41.82 5.63 -2.57
N GLN A 350 43.10 5.98 -2.32
CA GLN A 350 43.50 7.17 -1.56
C GLN A 350 43.60 8.44 -2.44
N LEU A 351 43.79 8.29 -3.75
CA LEU A 351 43.98 9.39 -4.71
C LEU A 351 42.70 9.68 -5.50
N LYS A 352 41.56 9.77 -4.81
CA LYS A 352 40.29 10.12 -5.43
C LYS A 352 40.21 11.62 -5.74
N LEU A 353 39.50 11.96 -6.81
CA LEU A 353 39.31 13.34 -7.24
C LEU A 353 38.64 14.19 -6.15
N SER A 354 37.66 13.62 -5.44
CA SER A 354 36.96 14.27 -4.32
C SER A 354 37.83 14.52 -3.09
N ASN A 355 39.03 13.93 -3.01
CA ASN A 355 39.94 14.14 -1.89
C ASN A 355 40.73 15.45 -1.98
N PHE A 356 40.77 16.08 -3.15
CA PHE A 356 41.57 17.27 -3.40
C PHE A 356 40.65 18.45 -3.72
N PRO A 357 40.82 19.63 -3.08
CA PRO A 357 39.94 20.77 -3.28
C PRO A 357 40.10 21.40 -4.67
N GLU A 358 41.32 21.40 -5.21
CA GLU A 358 41.65 21.95 -6.51
C GLU A 358 42.42 20.95 -7.36
N VAL A 359 42.09 20.94 -8.65
CA VAL A 359 42.69 20.06 -9.64
C VAL A 359 42.97 20.80 -10.94
N GLN A 360 43.92 20.29 -11.71
CA GLN A 360 44.22 20.75 -13.05
C GLN A 360 43.95 19.62 -14.04
N LEU A 361 43.22 19.94 -15.11
CA LEU A 361 42.96 19.01 -16.20
C LEU A 361 44.12 19.06 -17.19
N VAL A 362 44.56 17.88 -17.63
CA VAL A 362 45.66 17.73 -18.57
C VAL A 362 45.26 16.72 -19.64
N ALA A 363 45.47 17.08 -20.89
CA ALA A 363 45.33 16.18 -22.04
C ALA A 363 46.67 16.09 -22.74
N ARG A 364 47.15 14.87 -22.94
CA ARG A 364 48.48 14.58 -23.51
C ARG A 364 48.35 13.62 -24.68
N ILE A 365 49.03 13.93 -25.78
CA ILE A 365 49.19 13.04 -26.92
C ILE A 365 50.53 12.32 -26.78
N SER A 366 50.51 10.99 -26.87
CA SER A 366 51.70 10.15 -26.83
C SER A 366 51.66 9.14 -27.98
N ARG A 367 52.60 9.25 -28.91
CA ARG A 367 52.78 8.27 -30.00
C ARG A 367 53.31 6.94 -29.49
N ALA A 368 54.15 6.97 -28.46
CA ALA A 368 54.67 5.78 -27.79
C ALA A 368 53.64 5.07 -26.89
N GLY A 369 52.44 5.66 -26.72
CA GLY A 369 51.38 5.11 -25.88
C GLY A 369 51.69 5.19 -24.38
N GLN A 370 52.59 6.08 -23.96
CA GLN A 370 52.94 6.27 -22.55
C GLN A 370 52.15 7.43 -21.93
N PRO A 371 51.51 7.25 -20.76
CA PRO A 371 50.74 8.31 -20.13
C PRO A 371 51.61 9.40 -19.49
N THR A 372 52.89 9.11 -19.19
CA THR A 372 53.81 10.01 -18.49
C THR A 372 54.65 10.88 -19.42
N ALA A 373 54.78 10.50 -20.69
CA ALA A 373 55.58 11.20 -21.69
C ALA A 373 54.81 11.29 -23.01
N GLY A 374 54.77 12.48 -23.59
CA GLY A 374 54.07 12.75 -24.85
C GLY A 374 54.79 13.78 -25.70
N GLU A 375 54.25 14.04 -26.88
CA GLU A 375 54.73 15.07 -27.80
C GLU A 375 53.97 16.39 -27.63
N TRP A 376 52.69 16.31 -27.28
CA TRP A 376 51.79 17.47 -27.19
C TRP A 376 50.95 17.41 -25.92
N ILE A 377 50.69 18.58 -25.34
CA ILE A 377 49.97 18.75 -24.09
C ILE A 377 49.03 19.95 -24.14
N GLY A 378 47.86 19.81 -23.52
CA GLY A 378 46.94 20.89 -23.16
C GLY A 378 46.71 20.89 -21.66
N ARG A 379 46.65 22.07 -21.04
CA ARG A 379 46.44 22.23 -19.59
C ARG A 379 45.35 23.25 -19.32
N SER A 380 44.44 22.95 -18.40
CA SER A 380 43.48 23.94 -17.90
C SER A 380 44.12 24.86 -16.85
N GLN A 381 43.43 25.95 -16.52
CA GLN A 381 43.64 26.63 -15.24
C GLN A 381 43.23 25.70 -14.08
N PRO A 382 43.78 25.87 -12.87
CA PRO A 382 43.26 25.25 -11.66
C PRO A 382 41.75 25.46 -11.53
N LEU A 383 41.02 24.40 -11.20
CA LEU A 383 39.59 24.47 -10.90
C LEU A 383 39.24 23.63 -9.67
N ALA A 384 38.14 24.00 -9.01
CA ALA A 384 37.63 23.25 -7.88
C ALA A 384 37.15 21.86 -8.33
N SER A 385 37.50 20.80 -7.59
CA SER A 385 37.04 19.44 -7.89
C SER A 385 35.53 19.25 -7.81
N SER A 386 34.82 20.17 -7.15
CA SER A 386 33.36 20.25 -7.07
C SER A 386 32.69 20.95 -8.26
N THR A 387 33.46 21.37 -9.28
CA THR A 387 32.93 22.09 -10.44
C THR A 387 32.02 21.20 -11.29
N THR A 388 30.78 21.65 -11.53
CA THR A 388 29.79 20.91 -12.34
C THR A 388 29.70 21.40 -13.78
N ALA A 389 30.17 22.63 -14.05
CA ALA A 389 30.20 23.20 -15.39
C ALA A 389 31.20 22.46 -16.28
N GLN A 390 30.81 22.24 -17.54
CA GLN A 390 31.68 21.59 -18.53
C GLN A 390 32.93 22.44 -18.80
N GLN A 391 34.09 21.80 -18.73
CA GLN A 391 35.38 22.41 -19.01
C GLN A 391 35.81 22.11 -20.44
N THR A 392 36.43 23.09 -21.10
CA THR A 392 37.03 22.91 -22.43
C THR A 392 38.54 22.86 -22.29
N LEU A 393 39.16 21.86 -22.89
CA LEU A 393 40.59 21.62 -22.84
C LEU A 393 41.14 21.45 -24.26
N THR A 394 41.95 22.39 -24.70
CA THR A 394 42.57 22.36 -26.03
C THR A 394 44.02 21.88 -25.91
N ILE A 395 44.40 20.90 -26.73
CA ILE A 395 45.79 20.48 -26.89
C ILE A 395 46.43 21.42 -27.91
N ASP A 396 47.37 22.25 -27.47
CA ASP A 396 47.93 23.35 -28.27
C ASP A 396 49.46 23.51 -28.18
N SER A 397 50.10 22.88 -27.20
CA SER A 397 51.50 23.14 -26.85
C SER A 397 52.35 21.87 -26.91
N PRO A 398 53.66 21.94 -27.25
CA PRO A 398 54.55 20.80 -27.14
C PRO A 398 54.76 20.40 -25.67
N ASP A 399 54.80 19.11 -25.38
CA ASP A 399 55.07 18.57 -24.04
C ASP A 399 56.59 18.62 -23.80
N LYS A 400 57.08 19.75 -23.28
CA LYS A 400 58.50 20.02 -22.98
C LYS A 400 58.85 19.77 -21.53
#